data_AF-A0A814YT94-F1
#
_entry.id   AF-A0A814YT94-F1
#
_cell.length_a   1.000
_cell.length_b   1.000
_cell.length_c   1.000
_cell.angle_alpha   90.00
_cell.angle_beta   90.00
_cell.angle_gamma   90.00
#
_symmetry.space_group_name_H-M   'P 1'
#
loop_
_entity.id
_entity.type
_entity.pdbx_description
1 polymer ?
#
loop_
_entity_poly.entity_id
_entity_poly.type
_entity_poly.pdbx_seq_one_letter_code
_entity_poly.pdbx_strand_id
1 'polypeptide(L)'
;MSESLQASDCEDHWQEKEIILERSNVNDIISLGFTIAGGNDRPIVNNFISIVVSRIIENGLADRDKQLRLYDIILRVNDIDYSNIKHHTAVEILKTSGKKVSLRIRRLTPRFMKIVELEHQSEKLGISIEGGIGSEYFKGKNSEPTRSIVSPRKIIESFDFEDYQRYESHNRLRATGYRTKSTTLPNTRPTADLQIHLAVAQKIGVLQFDQKNLKEIPPEICSLSGLRTLSLNSNKIQLLPNDLRKLVNLKNLFLKYNQIESLPSIIFTHHLSKLEILQLNGNLLCSLPASFSYLTTLKQLNLSKNNFITIPRAILYLTNLQVLDLSANRIQEINDDIEFLEVDELNLNNNQISQISTNISKCKRLKILRLDNNKLKLESIPTSLLKNSTVFQLSVNGNFFEETQFQLVEGYDDYERRYTTNQRKRDATAILLLN
;
A
#
# COMPACT_ATOMS: atom_id res chain seq x y z
N MET A 1 6.65 -7.51 36.55
CA MET A 1 7.77 -8.46 36.39
C MET A 1 7.85 -8.81 34.92
N SER A 2 8.78 -8.19 34.22
CA SER A 2 9.07 -8.39 32.80
C SER A 2 10.08 -9.53 32.67
N GLU A 3 9.65 -10.68 32.17
CA GLU A 3 10.59 -11.71 31.71
C GLU A 3 11.13 -11.29 30.35
N SER A 4 12.40 -10.89 30.35
CA SER A 4 13.23 -10.75 29.15
C SER A 4 13.52 -12.14 28.58
N LEU A 5 13.09 -12.42 27.35
CA LEU A 5 13.58 -13.58 26.59
C LEU A 5 15.05 -13.34 26.22
N GLN A 6 15.95 -14.00 26.94
CA GLN A 6 17.37 -14.08 26.60
C GLN A 6 17.56 -15.02 25.41
N ALA A 7 18.58 -14.75 24.60
CA ALA A 7 18.91 -15.48 23.37
C ALA A 7 19.44 -16.93 23.58
N SER A 8 19.29 -17.50 24.77
CA SER A 8 19.73 -18.86 25.12
C SER A 8 18.61 -19.91 25.09
N ASP A 9 17.34 -19.54 24.91
CA ASP A 9 16.20 -20.48 24.99
C ASP A 9 15.83 -21.12 23.63
N CYS A 10 16.68 -21.04 22.60
CA CYS A 10 16.34 -21.44 21.24
C CYS A 10 16.70 -22.89 20.85
N GLU A 11 17.44 -23.66 21.65
CA GLU A 11 17.88 -25.02 21.27
C GLU A 11 16.93 -26.15 21.71
N ASP A 12 16.09 -25.97 22.74
CA ASP A 12 15.27 -27.03 23.34
C ASP A 12 13.97 -27.39 22.58
N HIS A 13 13.74 -26.78 21.42
CA HIS A 13 12.46 -26.85 20.71
C HIS A 13 12.46 -27.72 19.45
N TRP A 14 13.60 -28.33 19.13
CA TRP A 14 13.81 -29.13 17.93
C TRP A 14 13.96 -30.61 18.26
N GLN A 15 13.24 -31.46 17.53
CA GLN A 15 13.35 -32.91 17.62
C GLN A 15 13.97 -33.47 16.35
N GLU A 16 14.99 -34.31 16.52
CA GLU A 16 15.52 -35.10 15.42
C GLU A 16 14.74 -36.41 15.29
N LYS A 17 14.51 -36.83 14.05
CA LYS A 17 13.82 -38.08 13.74
C LYS A 17 14.48 -38.76 12.55
N GLU A 18 14.53 -40.08 12.60
CA GLU A 18 14.88 -40.89 11.44
C GLU A 18 13.61 -41.38 10.74
N ILE A 19 13.57 -41.22 9.42
CA ILE A 19 12.45 -41.63 8.54
C ILE A 19 13.03 -42.51 7.45
N ILE A 20 12.42 -43.68 7.24
CA ILE A 20 12.86 -44.63 6.23
C ILE A 20 11.78 -44.72 5.16
N LEU A 21 12.12 -44.36 3.92
CA LEU A 21 11.25 -44.51 2.76
C LEU A 21 11.76 -45.70 1.92
N GLU A 22 10.90 -46.69 1.68
CA GLU A 22 11.23 -47.86 0.86
C GLU A 22 10.44 -47.85 -0.46
N ARG A 23 11.17 -47.89 -1.59
CA ARG A 23 10.60 -48.00 -2.93
C ARG A 23 10.13 -49.44 -3.17
N SER A 24 8.95 -49.62 -3.75
CA SER A 24 8.34 -50.95 -3.92
C SER A 24 9.06 -51.85 -4.94
N ASN A 25 9.84 -51.29 -5.89
CA ASN A 25 10.64 -52.08 -6.83
C ASN A 25 11.96 -51.35 -7.14
N VAL A 26 13.06 -52.09 -7.37
CA VAL A 26 14.38 -51.49 -7.64
C VAL A 26 14.44 -50.90 -9.06
N ASN A 27 13.64 -51.46 -9.98
CA ASN A 27 13.60 -51.06 -11.39
C ASN A 27 12.41 -50.14 -11.75
N ASP A 28 11.46 -49.96 -10.83
CA ASP A 28 10.40 -48.95 -10.97
C ASP A 28 10.80 -47.73 -10.16
N ILE A 29 11.24 -46.68 -10.87
CA ILE A 29 11.73 -45.42 -10.31
C ILE A 29 10.53 -44.62 -9.80
N ILE A 30 9.89 -45.12 -8.73
CA ILE A 30 8.83 -44.41 -8.03
C ILE A 30 9.49 -43.25 -7.30
N SER A 31 9.10 -42.02 -7.69
CA SER A 31 9.46 -40.78 -7.03
C SER A 31 9.27 -40.89 -5.52
N LEU A 32 10.20 -40.32 -4.73
CA LEU A 32 10.09 -40.28 -3.27
C LEU A 32 8.86 -39.49 -2.78
N GLY A 33 8.16 -38.78 -3.67
CA GLY A 33 6.88 -38.16 -3.37
C GLY A 33 7.01 -36.88 -2.56
N PHE A 34 8.16 -36.20 -2.58
CA PHE A 34 8.35 -34.90 -1.95
C PHE A 34 9.33 -34.04 -2.73
N THR A 35 9.32 -32.74 -2.46
CA THR A 35 10.20 -31.74 -3.06
C THR A 35 11.06 -31.09 -1.99
N ILE A 36 12.28 -30.71 -2.36
CA ILE A 36 13.20 -29.99 -1.48
C ILE A 36 13.45 -28.57 -1.97
N ALA A 37 13.77 -27.67 -1.05
CA ALA A 37 14.25 -26.31 -1.30
C ALA A 37 15.46 -26.02 -0.39
N GLY A 38 16.20 -24.96 -0.67
CA GLY A 38 17.38 -24.59 0.10
C GLY A 38 18.67 -25.21 -0.43
N GLY A 39 19.73 -25.16 0.36
CA GLY A 39 21.09 -25.48 -0.05
C GLY A 39 21.98 -24.25 0.03
N ASN A 40 23.28 -24.45 0.20
CA ASN A 40 24.21 -23.35 0.47
C ASN A 40 24.41 -22.38 -0.70
N ASP A 41 24.10 -22.82 -1.92
CA ASP A 41 24.08 -22.04 -3.15
C ASP A 41 22.70 -21.42 -3.45
N ARG A 42 21.66 -21.80 -2.69
CA ARG A 42 20.27 -21.34 -2.86
C ARG A 42 19.55 -21.15 -1.51
N PRO A 43 20.04 -20.22 -0.65
CA PRO A 43 19.44 -19.98 0.66
C PRO A 43 18.01 -19.44 0.53
N ILE A 44 17.12 -19.85 1.44
CA ILE A 44 15.68 -19.57 1.33
C ILE A 44 15.34 -18.18 1.92
N VAL A 45 15.90 -17.82 3.09
CA VAL A 45 15.78 -16.51 3.77
C VAL A 45 16.95 -16.35 4.77
N ASN A 46 17.50 -15.14 4.98
CA ASN A 46 18.50 -14.84 6.05
C ASN A 46 19.73 -15.78 6.08
N ASN A 47 20.28 -16.17 4.93
CA ASN A 47 21.35 -17.17 4.84
C ASN A 47 20.98 -18.54 5.46
N PHE A 48 19.69 -18.90 5.48
CA PHE A 48 19.26 -20.24 5.83
C PHE A 48 19.61 -21.22 4.70
N ILE A 49 20.76 -21.86 4.84
CA ILE A 49 21.43 -22.69 3.82
C ILE A 49 21.01 -24.16 3.86
N SER A 50 20.20 -24.57 4.85
CA SER A 50 19.80 -25.97 5.02
C SER A 50 18.80 -26.44 3.97
N ILE A 51 18.82 -27.74 3.66
CA ILE A 51 17.84 -28.38 2.78
C ILE A 51 16.55 -28.65 3.56
N VAL A 52 15.40 -28.22 3.03
CA VAL A 52 14.09 -28.39 3.67
C VAL A 52 13.07 -29.02 2.73
N VAL A 53 12.11 -29.74 3.28
CA VAL A 53 10.97 -30.28 2.53
C VAL A 53 10.00 -29.15 2.19
N SER A 54 9.89 -28.80 0.91
CA SER A 54 9.06 -27.69 0.43
C SER A 54 7.69 -28.12 -0.10
N ARG A 55 7.50 -29.43 -0.33
CA ARG A 55 6.23 -30.02 -0.74
C ARG A 55 6.21 -31.52 -0.48
N ILE A 56 5.04 -32.05 -0.17
CA ILE A 56 4.74 -33.49 -0.24
C ILE A 56 3.74 -33.69 -1.38
N ILE A 57 4.02 -34.66 -2.25
CA ILE A 57 3.21 -34.97 -3.44
C ILE A 57 2.08 -35.90 -3.00
N GLU A 58 0.85 -35.47 -3.20
CA GLU A 58 -0.36 -36.24 -2.88
C GLU A 58 -0.31 -37.63 -3.51
N ASN A 59 -0.60 -38.66 -2.72
CA ASN A 59 -0.51 -40.08 -3.11
C ASN A 59 0.91 -40.56 -3.50
N GLY A 60 1.95 -39.74 -3.31
CA GLY A 60 3.36 -40.12 -3.47
C GLY A 60 3.92 -40.91 -2.28
N LEU A 61 5.14 -41.44 -2.38
CA LEU A 61 5.72 -42.33 -1.36
C LEU A 61 5.78 -41.68 0.03
N ALA A 62 6.32 -40.46 0.14
CA ALA A 62 6.36 -39.72 1.40
C ALA A 62 4.97 -39.34 1.94
N ASP A 63 3.99 -39.13 1.07
CA ASP A 63 2.61 -38.89 1.49
C ASP A 63 1.97 -40.16 2.06
N ARG A 64 2.22 -41.33 1.47
CA ARG A 64 1.68 -42.61 1.95
C ARG A 64 2.27 -43.02 3.30
N ASP A 65 3.56 -42.77 3.51
CA ASP A 65 4.25 -43.06 4.78
C ASP A 65 3.80 -42.11 5.90
N LYS A 66 3.30 -40.91 5.57
CA LYS A 66 2.77 -39.88 6.50
C LYS A 66 3.75 -39.43 7.60
N GLN A 67 5.02 -39.84 7.56
CA GLN A 67 5.99 -39.48 8.59
C GLN A 67 6.73 -38.18 8.29
N LEU A 68 7.04 -37.92 7.02
CA LEU A 68 7.70 -36.69 6.57
C LEU A 68 6.68 -35.54 6.55
N ARG A 69 7.10 -34.34 6.95
CA ARG A 69 6.25 -33.15 7.02
C ARG A 69 6.85 -32.00 6.22
N LEU A 70 5.98 -31.08 5.82
CA LEU A 70 6.39 -29.82 5.24
C LEU A 70 7.29 -29.07 6.23
N TYR A 71 8.38 -28.48 5.72
CA TYR A 71 9.41 -27.75 6.46
C TYR A 71 10.30 -28.59 7.39
N ASP A 72 10.26 -29.91 7.29
CA ASP A 72 11.32 -30.73 7.89
C ASP A 72 12.67 -30.36 7.28
N ILE A 73 13.67 -30.13 8.14
CA ILE A 73 15.04 -29.87 7.71
C ILE A 73 15.75 -31.21 7.56
N ILE A 74 16.30 -31.49 6.37
CA ILE A 74 17.03 -32.72 6.11
C ILE A 74 18.47 -32.53 6.54
N LEU A 75 18.91 -33.31 7.53
CA LEU A 75 20.28 -33.29 8.05
C LEU A 75 21.14 -34.36 7.37
N ARG A 76 20.57 -35.51 7.02
CA ARG A 76 21.31 -36.62 6.41
C ARG A 76 20.40 -37.44 5.50
N VAL A 77 20.92 -37.92 4.38
CA VAL A 77 20.28 -38.90 3.51
C VAL A 77 21.21 -40.10 3.40
N ASN A 78 20.76 -41.25 3.90
CA ASN A 78 21.59 -42.44 4.14
C ASN A 78 22.84 -42.04 4.94
N ASP A 79 24.02 -42.17 4.33
CA ASP A 79 25.29 -41.82 4.95
C ASP A 79 25.85 -40.44 4.59
N ILE A 80 25.09 -39.65 3.83
CA ILE A 80 25.56 -38.36 3.30
C ILE A 80 24.96 -37.20 4.08
N ASP A 81 25.81 -36.30 4.57
CA ASP A 81 25.44 -35.09 5.31
C ASP A 81 24.84 -34.02 4.38
N TYR A 82 23.70 -33.46 4.79
CA TYR A 82 22.92 -32.45 4.07
C TYR A 82 22.95 -31.07 4.75
N SER A 83 23.70 -30.92 5.84
CA SER A 83 23.73 -29.70 6.65
C SER A 83 24.32 -28.47 5.91
N ASN A 84 25.21 -28.69 4.94
CA ASN A 84 25.83 -27.63 4.14
C ASN A 84 26.09 -28.07 2.68
N ILE A 85 25.07 -28.68 2.07
CA ILE A 85 25.17 -29.23 0.70
C ILE A 85 24.63 -28.23 -0.33
N LYS A 86 25.18 -28.26 -1.54
CA LYS A 86 24.61 -27.53 -2.69
C LYS A 86 23.29 -28.17 -3.11
N HIS A 87 22.33 -27.35 -3.52
CA HIS A 87 20.99 -27.78 -3.91
C HIS A 87 21.01 -28.87 -5.00
N HIS A 88 21.84 -28.69 -6.03
CA HIS A 88 21.91 -29.65 -7.13
C HIS A 88 22.44 -31.02 -6.68
N THR A 89 23.48 -31.04 -5.84
CA THR A 89 24.06 -32.28 -5.28
C THR A 89 23.06 -33.00 -4.38
N ALA A 90 22.31 -32.24 -3.57
CA ALA A 90 21.25 -32.77 -2.71
C ALA A 90 20.15 -33.49 -3.52
N VAL A 91 19.77 -32.92 -4.68
CA VAL A 91 18.81 -33.54 -5.59
C VAL A 91 19.38 -34.81 -6.21
N GLU A 92 20.61 -34.77 -6.74
CA GLU A 92 21.26 -35.92 -7.38
C GLU A 92 21.35 -37.14 -6.46
N ILE A 93 21.81 -36.94 -5.22
CA ILE A 93 21.88 -38.00 -4.21
C ILE A 93 20.50 -38.59 -3.91
N LEU A 94 19.45 -37.78 -3.80
CA LEU A 94 18.09 -38.28 -3.60
C LEU A 94 17.56 -39.07 -4.81
N LYS A 95 17.96 -38.69 -6.03
CA LYS A 95 17.62 -39.44 -7.25
C LYS A 95 18.29 -40.80 -7.27
N THR A 96 19.59 -40.85 -6.97
CA THR A 96 20.43 -42.06 -7.06
C THR A 96 20.41 -42.92 -5.81
N SER A 97 19.82 -42.44 -4.71
CA SER A 97 19.57 -43.24 -3.51
C SER A 97 18.78 -44.49 -3.89
N GLY A 98 19.20 -45.66 -3.40
CA GLY A 98 18.66 -46.95 -3.80
C GLY A 98 17.23 -47.22 -3.31
N LYS A 99 16.87 -48.51 -3.21
CA LYS A 99 15.52 -48.94 -2.82
C LYS A 99 15.08 -48.38 -1.46
N LYS A 100 15.99 -48.34 -0.48
CA LYS A 100 15.72 -47.85 0.86
C LYS A 100 16.46 -46.53 1.06
N VAL A 101 15.73 -45.47 1.44
CA VAL A 101 16.27 -44.14 1.69
C VAL A 101 16.01 -43.79 3.16
N SER A 102 17.07 -43.72 3.97
CA SER A 102 16.99 -43.20 5.34
C SER A 102 17.19 -41.68 5.32
N LEU A 103 16.32 -40.95 6.00
CA LEU A 103 16.37 -39.51 6.17
C LEU A 103 16.48 -39.20 7.66
N ARG A 104 17.57 -38.56 8.07
CA ARG A 104 17.66 -37.93 9.40
C ARG A 104 17.19 -36.48 9.25
N ILE A 105 16.11 -36.13 9.92
CA ILE A 105 15.49 -34.81 9.82
C ILE A 105 15.45 -34.11 11.19
N ARG A 106 15.40 -32.78 11.17
CA ARG A 106 15.15 -31.93 12.34
C ARG A 106 13.82 -31.21 12.15
N ARG A 107 12.96 -31.30 13.17
CA ARG A 107 11.58 -30.80 13.16
C ARG A 107 11.28 -29.97 14.39
N LEU A 108 10.57 -28.86 14.21
CA LEU A 108 10.11 -28.02 15.31
C LEU A 108 8.97 -28.71 16.08
N THR A 109 9.04 -28.72 17.41
CA THR A 109 8.04 -29.41 18.26
C THR A 109 6.64 -28.76 18.20
N PRO A 110 5.55 -29.55 18.29
CA PRO A 110 4.18 -29.04 18.07
C PRO A 110 3.71 -27.92 19.01
N ARG A 111 4.23 -27.85 20.25
CA ARG A 111 3.85 -26.80 21.22
C ARG A 111 4.30 -25.40 20.81
N PHE A 112 5.27 -25.29 19.91
CA PHE A 112 5.78 -24.01 19.38
C PHE A 112 5.43 -23.80 17.90
N MET A 113 4.66 -24.73 17.30
CA MET A 113 4.01 -24.48 16.02
C MET A 113 2.81 -23.55 16.21
N LYS A 114 3.08 -22.24 16.18
CA LYS A 114 2.04 -21.27 15.84
C LYS A 114 1.79 -21.43 14.34
N ILE A 115 0.62 -21.91 13.95
CA ILE A 115 0.27 -22.09 12.54
C ILE A 115 0.17 -20.69 11.91
N VAL A 116 1.25 -20.28 11.24
CA VAL A 116 1.28 -19.13 10.35
C VAL A 116 1.16 -19.73 8.94
N GLU A 117 -0.06 -19.69 8.37
CA GLU A 117 -0.26 -20.14 7.00
C GLU A 117 0.36 -19.13 6.02
N LEU A 118 1.62 -19.40 5.65
CA LEU A 118 2.36 -18.69 4.62
C LEU A 118 1.90 -19.18 3.24
N GLU A 119 1.05 -18.40 2.57
CA GLU A 119 0.72 -18.63 1.15
C GLU A 119 1.87 -18.09 0.27
N HIS A 120 2.69 -19.01 -0.24
CA HIS A 120 3.74 -18.73 -1.21
C HIS A 120 3.21 -19.03 -2.62
N GLN A 121 3.04 -18.00 -3.46
CA GLN A 121 2.64 -18.20 -4.85
C GLN A 121 3.84 -18.63 -5.71
N SER A 122 3.62 -19.73 -6.43
CA SER A 122 4.37 -20.31 -7.55
C SER A 122 5.42 -19.43 -8.23
N GLU A 123 6.62 -19.43 -7.67
CA GLU A 123 7.84 -19.61 -8.46
C GLU A 123 8.20 -21.11 -8.39
N LYS A 124 8.40 -21.77 -9.53
CA LYS A 124 8.82 -23.18 -9.55
C LYS A 124 10.13 -23.33 -8.79
N LEU A 125 10.04 -23.79 -7.55
CA LEU A 125 11.11 -24.22 -6.67
C LEU A 125 10.85 -25.70 -6.39
N GLY A 126 11.62 -26.53 -7.09
CA GLY A 126 11.45 -27.97 -7.07
C GLY A 126 11.64 -28.55 -8.45
N ILE A 127 12.81 -29.13 -8.70
CA ILE A 127 12.96 -30.14 -9.74
C ILE A 127 12.14 -31.33 -9.26
N SER A 128 11.06 -31.69 -9.98
CA SER A 128 10.49 -33.03 -9.81
C SER A 128 11.60 -34.02 -10.15
N ILE A 129 11.88 -34.97 -9.27
CA ILE A 129 12.80 -36.06 -9.56
C ILE A 129 12.07 -37.01 -10.52
N GLU A 130 11.99 -36.61 -11.78
CA GLU A 130 11.55 -37.42 -12.90
C GLU A 130 12.72 -37.44 -13.90
N GLY A 131 13.26 -38.63 -14.16
CA GLY A 131 14.36 -38.87 -15.11
C GLY A 131 13.81 -39.53 -16.36
N GLY A 132 14.23 -39.05 -17.54
CA GLY A 132 13.67 -39.45 -18.84
C GLY A 132 14.55 -40.37 -19.69
N ILE A 133 14.01 -40.69 -20.87
CA ILE A 133 14.57 -40.75 -22.25
C ILE A 133 13.75 -41.82 -23.00
N GLY A 134 12.93 -41.37 -23.97
CA GLY A 134 12.18 -42.22 -24.90
C GLY A 134 10.74 -42.54 -24.48
N SER A 135 9.76 -41.85 -25.06
CA SER A 135 8.44 -42.42 -25.42
C SER A 135 7.58 -41.39 -26.14
N GLU A 136 6.73 -41.91 -27.02
CA GLU A 136 6.20 -41.29 -28.22
C GLU A 136 4.92 -40.45 -28.04
N TYR A 137 4.66 -39.65 -29.07
CA TYR A 137 3.48 -38.84 -29.32
C TYR A 137 2.14 -39.57 -29.09
N PHE A 138 1.25 -38.97 -28.29
CA PHE A 138 -0.20 -39.18 -28.42
C PHE A 138 -0.89 -37.88 -28.86
N LYS A 139 -1.34 -37.87 -30.12
CA LYS A 139 -2.26 -36.87 -30.70
C LYS A 139 -3.67 -37.11 -30.16
N GLY A 140 -4.22 -36.15 -29.41
CA GLY A 140 -5.66 -35.99 -29.17
C GLY A 140 -6.18 -34.77 -29.93
N LYS A 141 -7.23 -34.95 -30.74
CA LYS A 141 -7.78 -33.99 -31.71
C LYS A 141 -8.49 -32.79 -31.07
N ASN A 142 -8.37 -31.66 -31.77
CA ASN A 142 -8.87 -30.31 -31.50
C ASN A 142 -10.40 -30.15 -31.43
N SER A 143 -10.88 -29.22 -30.57
CA SER A 143 -11.76 -28.12 -31.01
C SER A 143 -11.86 -27.00 -29.96
N GLU A 144 -11.41 -25.81 -30.38
CA GLU A 144 -11.66 -24.44 -29.87
C GLU A 144 -10.78 -23.85 -28.73
N PRO A 145 -10.48 -22.53 -28.81
CA PRO A 145 -9.21 -21.99 -28.35
C PRO A 145 -9.25 -21.60 -26.87
N THR A 146 -8.65 -22.41 -26.01
CA THR A 146 -8.33 -21.99 -24.65
C THR A 146 -7.23 -20.93 -24.70
N ARG A 147 -7.57 -19.70 -24.33
CA ARG A 147 -6.63 -18.62 -24.01
C ARG A 147 -5.44 -19.20 -23.22
N SER A 148 -4.24 -18.90 -23.70
CA SER A 148 -2.97 -19.22 -23.06
C SER A 148 -2.99 -18.81 -21.58
N ILE A 149 -2.85 -19.79 -20.68
CA ILE A 149 -2.59 -19.54 -19.27
C ILE A 149 -1.13 -19.14 -19.15
N VAL A 150 -0.87 -17.83 -19.13
CA VAL A 150 0.44 -17.26 -18.88
C VAL A 150 0.78 -17.47 -17.39
N SER A 151 1.98 -17.97 -17.08
CA SER A 151 2.40 -18.18 -15.69
C SER A 151 2.56 -16.82 -14.96
N PRO A 152 2.22 -16.72 -13.65
CA PRO A 152 2.39 -15.49 -12.88
C PRO A 152 3.81 -14.90 -12.97
N ARG A 153 4.81 -15.78 -13.06
CA ARG A 153 6.22 -15.43 -13.27
C ARG A 153 6.47 -14.69 -14.60
N LYS A 154 5.82 -15.10 -15.70
CA LYS A 154 5.89 -14.41 -17.01
C LYS A 154 5.08 -13.11 -17.03
N ILE A 155 4.04 -13.01 -16.21
CA ILE A 155 3.23 -11.78 -16.04
C ILE A 155 4.06 -10.71 -15.32
N ILE A 156 4.81 -11.05 -14.27
CA ILE A 156 5.62 -10.12 -13.44
C ILE A 156 6.90 -9.62 -14.15
N GLU A 157 7.40 -10.38 -15.13
CA GLU A 157 8.56 -9.99 -15.94
C GLU A 157 8.20 -9.05 -17.10
N SER A 158 6.92 -8.99 -17.52
CA SER A 158 6.41 -8.09 -18.56
C SER A 158 5.49 -6.98 -18.05
N PHE A 159 5.13 -6.98 -16.75
CA PHE A 159 4.20 -6.01 -16.15
C PHE A 159 4.82 -4.62 -16.05
N ASP A 160 4.31 -3.70 -16.85
CA ASP A 160 4.60 -2.28 -16.75
C ASP A 160 3.54 -1.56 -15.87
N PHE A 161 3.65 -0.22 -15.79
CA PHE A 161 2.72 0.59 -15.02
C PHE A 161 1.27 0.53 -15.55
N GLU A 162 1.07 0.36 -16.86
CA GLU A 162 -0.27 0.27 -17.47
C GLU A 162 -0.95 -1.06 -17.14
N ASP A 163 -0.20 -2.17 -17.15
CA ASP A 163 -0.72 -3.48 -16.78
C ASP A 163 -1.16 -3.54 -15.31
N TYR A 164 -0.44 -2.86 -14.43
CA TYR A 164 -0.84 -2.70 -13.02
C TYR A 164 -2.14 -1.90 -12.86
N GLN A 165 -2.32 -0.81 -13.63
CA GLN A 165 -3.59 -0.05 -13.63
C GLN A 165 -4.77 -0.89 -14.16
N ARG A 166 -4.54 -1.75 -15.16
CA ARG A 166 -5.56 -2.68 -15.68
C ARG A 166 -5.94 -3.75 -14.66
N TYR A 167 -4.97 -4.30 -13.93
CA TYR A 167 -5.22 -5.25 -12.84
C TYR A 167 -6.07 -4.62 -11.71
N GLU A 168 -5.70 -3.42 -11.27
CA GLU A 168 -6.43 -2.70 -10.20
C GLU A 168 -7.85 -2.28 -10.63
N SER A 169 -8.03 -1.79 -11.86
CA SER A 169 -9.36 -1.45 -12.38
C SER A 169 -10.27 -2.68 -12.51
N HIS A 170 -9.73 -3.83 -12.91
CA HIS A 170 -10.47 -5.09 -12.96
C HIS A 170 -10.92 -5.57 -11.57
N ASN A 171 -10.08 -5.39 -10.54
CA ASN A 171 -10.42 -5.75 -9.17
C ASN A 171 -11.39 -4.76 -8.51
N ARG A 172 -11.32 -3.47 -8.83
CA ARG A 172 -12.29 -2.44 -8.37
C ARG A 172 -13.71 -2.70 -8.86
N LEU A 173 -13.88 -3.16 -10.11
CA LEU A 173 -15.22 -3.47 -10.69
C LEU A 173 -15.92 -4.65 -10.01
N ARG A 174 -15.16 -5.59 -9.42
CA ARG A 174 -15.72 -6.71 -8.63
C ARG A 174 -16.26 -6.27 -7.27
N ALA A 175 -15.75 -5.17 -6.71
CA ALA A 175 -16.24 -4.60 -5.46
C ALA A 175 -17.56 -3.82 -5.65
N THR A 176 -17.87 -3.37 -6.87
CA THR A 176 -19.08 -2.60 -7.22
C THR A 176 -20.11 -3.45 -7.98
N GLY A 177 -20.64 -4.49 -7.34
CA GLY A 177 -22.05 -4.91 -7.52
C GLY A 177 -22.59 -5.38 -8.89
N TYR A 178 -21.80 -5.78 -9.90
CA TYR A 178 -22.34 -6.48 -11.08
C TYR A 178 -22.19 -8.00 -10.95
N ARG A 179 -23.31 -8.63 -10.57
CA ARG A 179 -23.47 -10.08 -10.40
C ARG A 179 -23.56 -10.75 -11.78
N THR A 180 -22.47 -11.34 -12.26
CA THR A 180 -22.53 -12.41 -13.26
C THR A 180 -22.31 -13.75 -12.56
N LYS A 181 -23.20 -14.71 -12.84
CA LYS A 181 -23.22 -16.04 -12.21
C LYS A 181 -21.97 -16.84 -12.61
N SER A 182 -21.20 -17.33 -11.62
CA SER A 182 -20.66 -18.70 -11.53
C SER A 182 -19.29 -18.76 -10.82
N THR A 183 -19.15 -19.77 -9.95
CA THR A 183 -18.00 -20.18 -9.13
C THR A 183 -17.50 -19.19 -8.07
N THR A 184 -17.93 -19.44 -6.84
CA THR A 184 -17.37 -18.87 -5.61
C THR A 184 -15.89 -19.23 -5.50
N LEU A 185 -15.00 -18.27 -5.78
CA LEU A 185 -13.61 -18.31 -5.33
C LEU A 185 -13.59 -18.14 -3.81
N PRO A 186 -12.92 -19.02 -3.04
CA PRO A 186 -12.78 -18.86 -1.60
C PRO A 186 -12.07 -17.53 -1.33
N ASN A 187 -12.50 -16.84 -0.28
CA ASN A 187 -11.83 -15.68 0.33
C ASN A 187 -10.30 -15.81 0.22
N THR A 188 -9.70 -15.02 -0.66
CA THR A 188 -8.24 -14.92 -0.77
C THR A 188 -7.69 -14.36 0.53
N ARG A 189 -6.73 -15.05 1.14
CA ARG A 189 -6.09 -14.63 2.39
C ARG A 189 -5.39 -13.27 2.18
N PRO A 190 -5.47 -12.32 3.13
CA PRO A 190 -4.93 -10.95 2.96
C PRO A 190 -3.43 -10.88 2.64
N THR A 191 -2.67 -11.93 2.95
CA THR A 191 -1.21 -11.98 2.87
C THR A 191 -0.68 -12.20 1.45
N ALA A 192 -1.31 -13.05 0.64
CA ALA A 192 -0.85 -13.31 -0.73
C ALA A 192 -1.04 -12.09 -1.66
N ASP A 193 -2.15 -11.38 -1.49
CA ASP A 193 -2.45 -10.15 -2.22
C ASP A 193 -1.43 -9.06 -1.91
N LEU A 194 -1.08 -8.86 -0.63
CA LEU A 194 -0.05 -7.89 -0.23
C LEU A 194 1.32 -8.19 -0.85
N GLN A 195 1.77 -9.46 -0.89
CA GLN A 195 3.10 -9.80 -1.40
C GLN A 195 3.28 -9.45 -2.89
N ILE A 196 2.25 -9.63 -3.72
CA ILE A 196 2.29 -9.22 -5.14
C ILE A 196 2.45 -7.70 -5.24
N HIS A 197 1.66 -6.97 -4.47
CA HIS A 197 1.71 -5.51 -4.43
C HIS A 197 3.06 -4.98 -3.94
N LEU A 198 3.65 -5.60 -2.91
CA LEU A 198 4.97 -5.27 -2.41
C LEU A 198 6.06 -5.52 -3.48
N ALA A 199 6.02 -6.66 -4.17
CA ALA A 199 7.00 -6.99 -5.22
C ALA A 199 6.94 -5.99 -6.39
N VAL A 200 5.74 -5.60 -6.82
CA VAL A 200 5.57 -4.54 -7.84
C VAL A 200 6.09 -3.21 -7.31
N ALA A 201 5.71 -2.82 -6.09
CA ALA A 201 6.12 -1.57 -5.49
C ALA A 201 7.64 -1.43 -5.30
N GLN A 202 8.35 -2.53 -5.05
CA GLN A 202 9.82 -2.55 -5.02
C GLN A 202 10.44 -2.17 -6.37
N LYS A 203 9.81 -2.54 -7.50
CA LYS A 203 10.29 -2.23 -8.85
C LYS A 203 9.95 -0.81 -9.28
N ILE A 204 8.69 -0.39 -9.07
CA ILE A 204 8.17 0.86 -9.66
C ILE A 204 8.10 2.04 -8.68
N GLY A 205 8.24 1.78 -7.38
CA GLY A 205 8.12 2.79 -6.33
C GLY A 205 6.69 3.29 -6.12
N VAL A 206 5.68 2.53 -6.52
CA VAL A 206 4.25 2.84 -6.35
C VAL A 206 3.56 1.64 -5.72
N LEU A 207 2.86 1.87 -4.61
CA LEU A 207 2.02 0.87 -3.96
C LEU A 207 0.60 1.39 -3.87
N GLN A 208 -0.35 0.72 -4.51
CA GLN A 208 -1.77 0.95 -4.31
C GLN A 208 -2.36 -0.26 -3.59
N PHE A 209 -2.94 -0.03 -2.41
CA PHE A 209 -3.50 -1.07 -1.57
C PHE A 209 -4.79 -0.56 -0.90
N ASP A 210 -5.67 -0.04 -1.75
CA ASP A 210 -6.94 0.58 -1.39
C ASP A 210 -8.01 -0.49 -1.10
N GLN A 211 -8.98 -0.19 -0.23
CA GLN A 211 -10.18 -1.02 0.00
C GLN A 211 -9.90 -2.46 0.48
N LYS A 212 -8.80 -2.68 1.21
CA LYS A 212 -8.39 -3.99 1.72
C LYS A 212 -8.84 -4.26 3.16
N ASN A 213 -9.72 -3.42 3.71
CA ASN A 213 -10.19 -3.50 5.10
C ASN A 213 -9.06 -3.49 6.16
N LEU A 214 -7.90 -2.91 5.83
CA LEU A 214 -6.77 -2.85 6.75
C LEU A 214 -7.11 -2.04 8.00
N LYS A 215 -6.86 -2.58 9.19
CA LYS A 215 -6.96 -1.85 10.47
C LYS A 215 -5.66 -1.12 10.83
N GLU A 216 -4.55 -1.61 10.31
CA GLU A 216 -3.21 -1.07 10.51
C GLU A 216 -2.42 -1.18 9.21
N ILE A 217 -1.35 -0.40 9.09
CA ILE A 217 -0.43 -0.49 7.95
C ILE A 217 0.52 -1.67 8.19
N PRO A 218 0.55 -2.69 7.31
CA PRO A 218 1.50 -3.79 7.41
C PRO A 218 2.95 -3.29 7.47
N PRO A 219 3.77 -3.74 8.43
CA PRO A 219 5.16 -3.30 8.59
C PRO A 219 6.02 -3.45 7.33
N GLU A 220 5.70 -4.44 6.49
CA GLU A 220 6.39 -4.73 5.23
C GLU A 220 6.31 -3.56 4.24
N ILE A 221 5.22 -2.79 4.27
CA ILE A 221 5.07 -1.57 3.46
C ILE A 221 6.12 -0.53 3.86
N CYS A 222 6.40 -0.40 5.17
CA CYS A 222 7.38 0.54 5.69
C CYS A 222 8.83 0.17 5.34
N SER A 223 9.07 -1.06 4.88
CA SER A 223 10.39 -1.53 4.41
C SER A 223 10.70 -1.15 2.96
N LEU A 224 9.73 -0.58 2.23
CA LEU A 224 9.88 -0.17 0.83
C LEU A 224 10.59 1.19 0.70
N SER A 225 11.88 1.26 1.01
CA SER A 225 12.66 2.52 1.02
C SER A 225 12.67 3.28 -0.33
N GLY A 226 12.43 2.60 -1.45
CA GLY A 226 12.31 3.18 -2.79
C GLY A 226 10.93 3.77 -3.12
N LEU A 227 9.95 3.67 -2.23
CA LEU A 227 8.57 4.05 -2.50
C LEU A 227 8.41 5.57 -2.65
N ARG A 228 7.78 5.97 -3.76
CA ARG A 228 7.47 7.37 -4.13
C ARG A 228 5.99 7.66 -4.02
N THR A 229 5.12 6.67 -4.20
CA THR A 229 3.67 6.81 -4.06
C THR A 229 3.10 5.66 -3.22
N LEU A 230 2.36 6.00 -2.17
CA LEU A 230 1.64 5.05 -1.32
C LEU A 230 0.17 5.42 -1.28
N SER A 231 -0.70 4.50 -1.70
CA SER A 231 -2.15 4.62 -1.60
C SER A 231 -2.71 3.53 -0.71
N LEU A 232 -3.41 3.94 0.34
CA LEU A 232 -4.07 3.09 1.34
C LEU A 232 -5.50 3.58 1.58
N ASN A 233 -6.15 4.09 0.53
CA ASN A 233 -7.46 4.70 0.60
C ASN A 233 -8.54 3.70 0.99
N SER A 234 -9.60 4.18 1.65
CA SER A 234 -10.81 3.40 1.95
C SER A 234 -10.50 2.11 2.73
N ASN A 235 -9.56 2.18 3.67
CA ASN A 235 -9.28 1.13 4.65
C ASN A 235 -9.93 1.51 6.00
N LYS A 236 -9.52 0.85 7.08
CA LYS A 236 -9.98 1.10 8.46
C LYS A 236 -8.81 1.48 9.37
N ILE A 237 -7.79 2.15 8.81
CA ILE A 237 -6.55 2.49 9.51
C ILE A 237 -6.86 3.55 10.56
N GLN A 238 -6.48 3.29 11.82
CA GLN A 238 -6.69 4.23 12.93
C GLN A 238 -5.41 4.99 13.29
N LEU A 239 -4.25 4.37 13.11
CA LEU A 239 -2.95 4.93 13.48
C LEU A 239 -1.93 4.68 12.37
N LEU A 240 -1.05 5.64 12.15
CA LEU A 240 0.12 5.47 11.30
C LEU A 240 1.31 4.97 12.14
N PRO A 241 2.03 3.91 11.71
CA PRO A 241 3.19 3.43 12.43
C PRO A 241 4.37 4.41 12.29
N ASN A 242 5.17 4.54 13.35
CA ASN A 242 6.39 5.38 13.33
C ASN A 242 7.38 4.96 12.24
N ASP A 243 7.36 3.69 11.85
CA ASP A 243 8.20 3.14 10.80
C ASP A 243 7.89 3.69 9.40
N LEU A 244 6.75 4.38 9.21
CA LEU A 244 6.47 5.10 7.96
C LEU A 244 7.53 6.17 7.65
N ARG A 245 8.27 6.64 8.68
CA ARG A 245 9.42 7.53 8.54
C ARG A 245 10.55 6.95 7.65
N LYS A 246 10.59 5.63 7.45
CA LYS A 246 11.59 4.95 6.60
C LYS A 246 11.35 5.22 5.11
N LEU A 247 10.15 5.66 4.72
CA LEU A 247 9.77 5.96 3.35
C LEU A 247 10.26 7.36 2.91
N VAL A 248 11.56 7.61 3.04
CA VAL A 248 12.20 8.93 2.83
C VAL A 248 12.08 9.47 1.39
N ASN A 249 11.70 8.62 0.44
CA ASN A 249 11.51 8.98 -0.96
C ASN A 249 10.05 9.27 -1.34
N LEU A 250 9.13 9.21 -0.37
CA LEU A 250 7.71 9.34 -0.61
C LEU A 250 7.34 10.77 -1.05
N LYS A 251 6.71 10.86 -2.22
CA LYS A 251 6.17 12.09 -2.80
C LYS A 251 4.66 12.19 -2.64
N ASN A 252 3.96 11.07 -2.76
CA ASN A 252 2.50 11.03 -2.73
C ASN A 252 2.04 10.04 -1.66
N LEU A 253 1.22 10.51 -0.72
CA LEU A 253 0.61 9.69 0.32
C LEU A 253 -0.91 9.88 0.32
N PHE A 254 -1.63 8.80 0.02
CA PHE A 254 -3.09 8.78 -0.04
C PHE A 254 -3.67 7.89 1.05
N LEU A 255 -4.38 8.49 1.99
CA LEU A 255 -4.97 7.86 3.18
C LEU A 255 -6.46 8.25 3.33
N LYS A 256 -7.14 8.58 2.23
CA LYS A 256 -8.52 9.06 2.26
C LYS A 256 -9.48 7.98 2.79
N TYR A 257 -10.57 8.37 3.43
CA TYR A 257 -11.61 7.47 3.93
C TYR A 257 -11.04 6.36 4.83
N ASN A 258 -10.24 6.73 5.83
CA ASN A 258 -9.77 5.85 6.90
C ASN A 258 -10.39 6.29 8.25
N GLN A 259 -9.86 5.83 9.37
CA GLN A 259 -10.33 6.15 10.72
C GLN A 259 -9.24 6.85 11.54
N ILE A 260 -8.37 7.63 10.88
CA ILE A 260 -7.19 8.23 11.53
C ILE A 260 -7.63 9.38 12.43
N GLU A 261 -7.36 9.26 13.72
CA GLU A 261 -7.69 10.29 14.73
C GLU A 261 -6.54 11.26 14.98
N SER A 262 -5.31 10.78 14.88
CA SER A 262 -4.11 11.59 15.08
C SER A 262 -2.96 11.12 14.19
N LEU A 263 -2.01 12.04 13.97
CA LEU A 263 -0.83 11.80 13.16
C LEU A 263 0.42 11.83 14.04
N PRO A 264 1.32 10.82 13.95
CA PRO A 264 2.53 10.80 14.77
C PRO A 264 3.48 11.90 14.31
N SER A 265 4.00 12.71 15.23
CA SER A 265 4.89 13.84 14.89
C SER A 265 6.17 13.38 14.18
N ILE A 266 6.71 12.23 14.60
CA ILE A 266 8.02 11.72 14.17
C ILE A 266 8.14 11.46 12.66
N ILE A 267 7.05 11.08 11.99
CA ILE A 267 7.10 10.79 10.55
C ILE A 267 7.24 12.07 9.72
N PHE A 268 6.85 13.23 10.27
CA PHE A 268 6.97 14.53 9.59
C PHE A 268 8.20 15.32 10.02
N THR A 269 8.88 14.92 11.11
CA THR A 269 10.13 15.55 11.54
C THR A 269 11.27 15.19 10.58
N HIS A 270 11.40 15.92 9.48
CA HIS A 270 12.43 15.80 8.42
C HIS A 270 12.47 14.51 7.58
N HIS A 271 11.71 13.47 7.93
CA HIS A 271 11.75 12.18 7.24
C HIS A 271 10.99 12.19 5.91
N LEU A 272 9.71 12.57 5.93
CA LEU A 272 8.86 12.67 4.73
C LEU A 272 9.01 14.03 4.01
N SER A 273 10.23 14.57 3.96
CA SER A 273 10.54 15.91 3.45
C SER A 273 10.36 16.07 1.93
N LYS A 274 10.14 14.97 1.19
CA LYS A 274 9.89 14.98 -0.26
C LYS A 274 8.39 14.91 -0.63
N LEU A 275 7.49 14.91 0.35
CA LEU A 275 6.05 14.84 0.09
C LEU A 275 5.57 16.06 -0.69
N GLU A 276 4.99 15.82 -1.86
CA GLU A 276 4.36 16.82 -2.73
C GLU A 276 2.82 16.78 -2.61
N ILE A 277 2.24 15.60 -2.41
CA ILE A 277 0.78 15.41 -2.31
C ILE A 277 0.42 14.56 -1.09
N LEU A 278 -0.45 15.08 -0.23
CA LEU A 278 -0.98 14.40 0.94
C LEU A 278 -2.51 14.45 0.97
N GLN A 279 -3.16 13.28 0.88
CA GLN A 279 -4.61 13.16 1.01
C GLN A 279 -4.97 12.44 2.31
N LEU A 280 -5.64 13.16 3.20
CA LEU A 280 -6.12 12.70 4.51
C LEU A 280 -7.63 12.93 4.67
N ASN A 281 -8.35 13.15 3.57
CA ASN A 281 -9.76 13.48 3.62
C ASN A 281 -10.64 12.31 4.04
N GLY A 282 -11.73 12.56 4.77
CA GLY A 282 -12.61 11.51 5.27
C GLY A 282 -11.97 10.70 6.40
N ASN A 283 -11.29 11.36 7.33
CA ASN A 283 -10.73 10.77 8.54
C ASN A 283 -11.36 11.44 9.77
N LEU A 284 -10.77 11.26 10.96
CA LEU A 284 -11.28 11.77 12.22
C LEU A 284 -10.37 12.86 12.83
N LEU A 285 -9.47 13.45 12.04
CA LEU A 285 -8.46 14.40 12.50
C LEU A 285 -9.10 15.68 13.04
N CYS A 286 -8.64 16.14 14.19
CA CYS A 286 -9.02 17.43 14.77
C CYS A 286 -7.85 18.42 14.89
N SER A 287 -6.62 17.95 14.69
CA SER A 287 -5.39 18.75 14.76
C SER A 287 -4.30 18.17 13.85
N LEU A 288 -3.24 18.95 13.63
CA LEU A 288 -2.02 18.49 12.95
C LEU A 288 -0.82 18.70 13.90
N PRO A 289 0.17 17.79 13.91
CA PRO A 289 1.36 17.97 14.73
C PRO A 289 2.21 19.14 14.19
N ALA A 290 2.91 19.85 15.08
CA ALA A 290 3.74 21.00 14.72
C ALA A 290 4.81 20.66 13.67
N SER A 291 5.27 19.41 13.61
CA SER A 291 6.23 18.93 12.61
C SER A 291 5.72 18.97 11.16
N PHE A 292 4.43 19.23 10.91
CA PHE A 292 3.94 19.51 9.56
C PHE A 292 4.63 20.70 8.92
N SER A 293 5.12 21.67 9.71
CA SER A 293 5.85 22.83 9.19
C SER A 293 7.12 22.47 8.41
N TYR A 294 7.65 21.26 8.59
CA TYR A 294 8.82 20.76 7.85
C TYR A 294 8.50 20.20 6.46
N LEU A 295 7.22 20.07 6.09
CA LEU A 295 6.80 19.58 4.76
C LEU A 295 6.88 20.67 3.70
N THR A 296 8.03 21.33 3.59
CA THR A 296 8.21 22.51 2.73
C THR A 296 8.09 22.21 1.23
N THR A 297 8.11 20.94 0.81
CA THR A 297 7.90 20.51 -0.58
C THR A 297 6.43 20.24 -0.93
N LEU A 298 5.52 20.28 0.05
CA LEU A 298 4.12 19.94 -0.12
C LEU A 298 3.40 20.96 -0.99
N LYS A 299 2.79 20.49 -2.07
CA LYS A 299 2.03 21.29 -3.05
C LYS A 299 0.53 21.13 -2.88
N GLN A 300 0.07 19.95 -2.50
CA GLN A 300 -1.36 19.67 -2.34
C GLN A 300 -1.64 18.96 -1.03
N LEU A 301 -2.56 19.52 -0.25
CA LEU A 301 -3.01 18.99 1.02
C LEU A 301 -4.53 18.92 1.05
N ASN A 302 -5.08 17.71 1.17
CA ASN A 302 -6.52 17.52 1.34
C ASN A 302 -6.83 16.98 2.74
N LEU A 303 -7.50 17.81 3.53
CA LEU A 303 -7.98 17.57 4.89
C LEU A 303 -9.51 17.64 4.98
N SER A 304 -10.21 17.62 3.84
CA SER A 304 -11.67 17.71 3.82
C SER A 304 -12.34 16.55 4.58
N LYS A 305 -13.58 16.74 5.05
CA LYS A 305 -14.34 15.69 5.77
C LYS A 305 -13.56 15.14 6.98
N ASN A 306 -13.09 16.03 7.84
CA ASN A 306 -12.45 15.72 9.12
C ASN A 306 -13.19 16.46 10.26
N ASN A 307 -12.55 16.58 11.43
CA ASN A 307 -13.10 17.19 12.64
C ASN A 307 -12.39 18.50 13.04
N PHE A 308 -11.77 19.22 12.09
CA PHE A 308 -11.09 20.48 12.40
C PHE A 308 -12.10 21.56 12.81
N ILE A 309 -11.85 22.24 13.93
CA ILE A 309 -12.66 23.35 14.46
C ILE A 309 -12.02 24.71 14.13
N THR A 310 -10.72 24.73 13.83
CA THR A 310 -9.96 25.89 13.41
C THR A 310 -9.02 25.52 12.27
N ILE A 311 -8.54 26.51 11.53
CA ILE A 311 -7.46 26.31 10.55
C ILE A 311 -6.17 25.97 11.34
N PRO A 312 -5.54 24.80 11.11
CA PRO A 312 -4.44 24.36 11.96
C PRO A 312 -3.18 25.20 11.72
N ARG A 313 -2.58 25.77 12.78
CA ARG A 313 -1.38 26.63 12.63
C ARG A 313 -0.20 25.97 11.91
N ALA A 314 -0.07 24.65 11.97
CA ALA A 314 1.03 23.92 11.35
C ALA A 314 1.10 24.09 9.82
N ILE A 315 -0.02 24.39 9.15
CA ILE A 315 -0.04 24.61 7.68
C ILE A 315 0.38 26.02 7.26
N LEU A 316 0.43 26.98 8.20
CA LEU A 316 0.81 28.37 7.91
C LEU A 316 2.28 28.51 7.46
N TYR A 317 3.10 27.50 7.73
CA TYR A 317 4.53 27.49 7.37
C TYR A 317 4.82 26.72 6.07
N LEU A 318 3.80 26.24 5.35
CA LEU A 318 3.95 25.46 4.13
C LEU A 318 4.07 26.37 2.90
N THR A 319 5.29 26.85 2.63
CA THR A 319 5.55 27.90 1.63
C THR A 319 5.30 27.48 0.17
N ASN A 320 5.40 26.19 -0.16
CA ASN A 320 5.15 25.70 -1.52
C ASN A 320 3.73 25.18 -1.75
N LEU A 321 2.83 25.30 -0.77
CA LEU A 321 1.48 24.78 -0.89
C LEU A 321 0.73 25.55 -2.00
N GLN A 322 0.09 24.82 -2.90
CA GLN A 322 -0.69 25.36 -4.01
C GLN A 322 -2.18 25.22 -3.70
N VAL A 323 -2.59 24.02 -3.31
CA VAL A 323 -3.99 23.69 -3.06
C VAL A 323 -4.16 23.14 -1.65
N LEU A 324 -5.04 23.78 -0.90
CA LEU A 324 -5.45 23.35 0.43
C LEU A 324 -6.97 23.16 0.48
N ASP A 325 -7.38 21.95 0.77
CA ASP A 325 -8.79 21.61 0.93
C ASP A 325 -9.12 21.27 2.40
N LEU A 326 -9.86 22.16 3.04
CA LEU A 326 -10.39 22.06 4.41
C LEU A 326 -11.93 21.97 4.41
N SER A 327 -12.55 21.68 3.27
CA SER A 327 -14.01 21.62 3.17
C SER A 327 -14.64 20.51 4.03
N ALA A 328 -15.92 20.63 4.37
CA ALA A 328 -16.65 19.64 5.18
C ALA A 328 -15.97 19.35 6.53
N ASN A 329 -15.49 20.39 7.21
CA ASN A 329 -15.00 20.33 8.59
C ASN A 329 -15.98 21.08 9.52
N ARG A 330 -15.53 21.51 10.70
CA ARG A 330 -16.31 22.26 11.70
C ARG A 330 -15.68 23.62 11.99
N ILE A 331 -14.97 24.19 11.02
CA ILE A 331 -14.24 25.46 11.19
C ILE A 331 -15.24 26.59 11.39
N GLN A 332 -15.05 27.40 12.45
CA GLN A 332 -16.01 28.43 12.87
C GLN A 332 -15.63 29.85 12.43
N GLU A 333 -14.35 30.09 12.17
CA GLU A 333 -13.84 31.40 11.78
C GLU A 333 -12.54 31.29 10.97
N ILE A 334 -12.24 32.34 10.22
CA ILE A 334 -10.91 32.61 9.67
C ILE A 334 -10.29 33.72 10.50
N ASN A 335 -9.25 33.39 11.26
CA ASN A 335 -8.60 34.31 12.20
C ASN A 335 -7.45 35.11 11.56
N ASP A 336 -6.83 36.00 12.34
CA ASP A 336 -5.77 36.90 11.89
C ASP A 336 -4.51 36.18 11.40
N ASP A 337 -4.24 34.98 11.94
CA ASP A 337 -3.08 34.14 11.55
C ASP A 337 -3.13 33.70 10.07
N ILE A 338 -4.28 33.86 9.39
CA ILE A 338 -4.44 33.53 7.97
C ILE A 338 -3.48 34.33 7.06
N GLU A 339 -3.00 35.51 7.50
CA GLU A 339 -2.07 36.33 6.71
C GLU A 339 -0.77 35.60 6.36
N PHE A 340 -0.39 34.60 7.16
CA PHE A 340 0.81 33.78 6.96
C PHE A 340 0.59 32.62 5.97
N LEU A 341 -0.66 32.31 5.61
CA LEU A 341 -0.96 31.19 4.72
C LEU A 341 -0.52 31.48 3.28
N GLU A 342 0.39 30.66 2.76
CA GLU A 342 0.87 30.74 1.38
C GLU A 342 0.25 29.63 0.51
N VAL A 343 -0.92 29.89 -0.07
CA VAL A 343 -1.62 28.96 -0.99
C VAL A 343 -2.17 29.71 -2.20
N ASP A 344 -2.33 29.02 -3.35
CA ASP A 344 -3.04 29.57 -4.51
C ASP A 344 -4.56 29.38 -4.36
N GLU A 345 -4.98 28.23 -3.82
CA GLU A 345 -6.38 27.86 -3.65
C GLU A 345 -6.65 27.35 -2.22
N LEU A 346 -7.64 27.96 -1.57
CA LEU A 346 -8.17 27.55 -0.27
C LEU A 346 -9.64 27.20 -0.40
N ASN A 347 -9.97 25.93 -0.14
CA ASN A 347 -11.35 25.46 -0.09
C ASN A 347 -11.80 25.27 1.37
N LEU A 348 -12.79 26.06 1.78
CA LEU A 348 -13.43 26.03 3.10
C LEU A 348 -14.93 25.76 3.01
N ASN A 349 -15.42 25.24 1.89
CA ASN A 349 -16.83 24.93 1.70
C ASN A 349 -17.38 23.98 2.77
N ASN A 350 -18.68 24.07 3.08
CA ASN A 350 -19.35 23.18 4.03
C ASN A 350 -18.69 23.18 5.42
N ASN A 351 -18.38 24.36 5.95
CA ASN A 351 -17.89 24.54 7.32
C ASN A 351 -18.95 25.29 8.14
N GLN A 352 -18.55 25.88 9.26
CA GLN A 352 -19.42 26.66 10.15
C GLN A 352 -18.93 28.11 10.27
N ILE A 353 -18.23 28.60 9.25
CA ILE A 353 -17.55 29.90 9.30
C ILE A 353 -18.57 31.01 9.38
N SER A 354 -18.56 31.78 10.47
CA SER A 354 -19.41 32.96 10.65
C SER A 354 -18.67 34.28 10.56
N GLN A 355 -17.34 34.26 10.67
CA GLN A 355 -16.49 35.46 10.66
C GLN A 355 -15.24 35.24 9.81
N ILE A 356 -14.83 36.29 9.11
CA ILE A 356 -13.60 36.33 8.30
C ILE A 356 -12.76 37.53 8.75
N SER A 357 -11.54 37.28 9.20
CA SER A 357 -10.58 38.33 9.50
C SER A 357 -10.26 39.18 8.27
N THR A 358 -10.10 40.49 8.47
CA THR A 358 -9.63 41.42 7.43
C THR A 358 -8.22 41.07 6.94
N ASN A 359 -7.42 40.36 7.74
CA ASN A 359 -6.07 39.89 7.39
C ASN A 359 -6.06 38.90 6.20
N ILE A 360 -7.20 38.33 5.81
CA ILE A 360 -7.29 37.50 4.60
C ILE A 360 -6.87 38.26 3.34
N SER A 361 -6.99 39.59 3.32
CA SER A 361 -6.54 40.41 2.19
C SER A 361 -5.01 40.48 2.09
N LYS A 362 -4.28 40.13 3.16
CA LYS A 362 -2.81 40.13 3.19
C LYS A 362 -2.21 38.82 2.67
N CYS A 363 -3.01 37.78 2.44
CA CYS A 363 -2.56 36.54 1.83
C CYS A 363 -2.03 36.83 0.41
N LYS A 364 -0.70 36.83 0.26
CA LYS A 364 -0.03 37.30 -0.96
C LYS A 364 -0.27 36.43 -2.20
N ARG A 365 -0.64 35.17 -1.99
CA ARG A 365 -0.74 34.16 -3.05
C ARG A 365 -2.17 33.63 -3.27
N LEU A 366 -3.10 33.94 -2.36
CA LEU A 366 -4.45 33.38 -2.37
C LEU A 366 -5.29 33.95 -3.52
N LYS A 367 -5.50 33.13 -4.56
CA LYS A 367 -6.22 33.51 -5.77
C LYS A 367 -7.67 33.03 -5.77
N ILE A 368 -7.88 31.82 -5.22
CA ILE A 368 -9.17 31.13 -5.22
C ILE A 368 -9.55 30.85 -3.77
N LEU A 369 -10.68 31.38 -3.34
CA LEU A 369 -11.23 31.18 -2.00
C LEU A 369 -12.66 30.65 -2.13
N ARG A 370 -12.90 29.44 -1.63
CA ARG A 370 -14.24 28.84 -1.62
C ARG A 370 -14.79 28.79 -0.20
N LEU A 371 -15.96 29.39 -0.01
CA LEU A 371 -16.67 29.56 1.26
C LEU A 371 -18.15 29.18 1.15
N ASP A 372 -18.53 28.39 0.15
CA ASP A 372 -19.91 27.95 -0.03
C ASP A 372 -20.40 27.14 1.18
N ASN A 373 -21.70 27.21 1.48
CA ASN A 373 -22.36 26.47 2.55
C ASN A 373 -21.66 26.68 3.91
N ASN A 374 -21.58 27.94 4.34
CA ASN A 374 -21.04 28.33 5.64
C ASN A 374 -22.11 29.12 6.42
N LYS A 375 -21.69 29.83 7.47
CA LYS A 375 -22.55 30.63 8.34
C LYS A 375 -22.28 32.14 8.20
N LEU A 376 -21.76 32.57 7.06
CA LEU A 376 -21.41 33.97 6.84
C LEU A 376 -22.67 34.81 6.72
N LYS A 377 -22.66 35.96 7.37
CA LYS A 377 -23.60 37.05 7.09
C LYS A 377 -22.93 38.08 6.20
N LEU A 378 -23.71 38.99 5.64
CA LEU A 378 -23.19 39.99 4.69
C LEU A 378 -22.12 40.86 5.34
N GLU A 379 -22.32 41.27 6.60
CA GLU A 379 -21.38 42.06 7.40
C GLU A 379 -20.08 41.33 7.75
N SER A 380 -20.06 39.99 7.65
CA SER A 380 -18.89 39.17 7.91
C SER A 380 -17.91 39.14 6.72
N ILE A 381 -18.30 39.66 5.56
CA ILE A 381 -17.42 39.77 4.39
C ILE A 381 -16.60 41.07 4.51
N PRO A 382 -15.29 41.01 4.77
CA PRO A 382 -14.49 42.21 4.90
C PRO A 382 -14.33 42.91 3.54
N THR A 383 -14.53 44.22 3.51
CA THR A 383 -14.32 45.04 2.32
C THR A 383 -12.88 44.94 1.80
N SER A 384 -11.91 44.70 2.68
CA SER A 384 -10.50 44.45 2.30
C SER A 384 -10.32 43.19 1.44
N LEU A 385 -11.13 42.14 1.64
CA LEU A 385 -11.12 40.96 0.78
C LEU A 385 -11.59 41.31 -0.64
N LEU A 386 -12.58 42.19 -0.77
CA LEU A 386 -13.12 42.60 -2.06
C LEU A 386 -12.29 43.69 -2.76
N LYS A 387 -11.62 44.58 -2.02
CA LYS A 387 -10.84 45.68 -2.59
C LYS A 387 -9.35 45.40 -2.71
N ASN A 388 -8.74 44.83 -1.66
CA ASN A 388 -7.29 44.84 -1.46
C ASN A 388 -6.64 43.46 -1.49
N SER A 389 -7.38 42.40 -1.85
CA SER A 389 -6.85 41.04 -1.90
C SER A 389 -6.39 40.61 -3.29
N THR A 390 -5.64 39.50 -3.34
CA THR A 390 -5.28 38.81 -4.59
C THR A 390 -6.35 37.83 -5.07
N VAL A 391 -7.44 37.65 -4.29
CA VAL A 391 -8.53 36.74 -4.62
C VAL A 391 -9.29 37.29 -5.82
N PHE A 392 -9.33 36.50 -6.89
CA PHE A 392 -10.12 36.80 -8.08
C PHE A 392 -11.28 35.81 -8.27
N GLN A 393 -11.25 34.64 -7.62
CA GLN A 393 -12.37 33.69 -7.64
C GLN A 393 -12.83 33.44 -6.20
N LEU A 394 -13.99 33.99 -5.86
CA LEU A 394 -14.62 33.87 -4.55
C LEU A 394 -15.97 33.14 -4.71
N SER A 395 -16.18 32.09 -3.92
CA SER A 395 -17.45 31.35 -3.89
C SER A 395 -18.06 31.48 -2.49
N VAL A 396 -19.28 32.00 -2.39
CA VAL A 396 -19.97 32.31 -1.12
C VAL A 396 -21.42 31.83 -1.10
N ASN A 397 -21.80 30.92 -2.00
CA ASN A 397 -23.17 30.46 -2.14
C ASN A 397 -23.63 29.65 -0.92
N GLY A 398 -24.91 29.70 -0.57
CA GLY A 398 -25.43 28.93 0.58
C GLY A 398 -24.98 29.45 1.95
N ASN A 399 -24.65 30.74 2.04
CA ASN A 399 -24.48 31.47 3.31
C ASN A 399 -25.78 32.19 3.72
N PHE A 400 -25.78 32.94 4.82
CA PHE A 400 -26.96 33.67 5.33
C PHE A 400 -27.18 35.01 4.61
N PHE A 401 -27.04 35.02 3.29
CA PHE A 401 -27.37 36.15 2.40
C PHE A 401 -27.59 35.63 0.98
N GLU A 402 -28.36 36.36 0.20
CA GLU A 402 -28.60 36.07 -1.22
C GLU A 402 -27.47 36.66 -2.09
N GLU A 403 -27.27 36.07 -3.28
CA GLU A 403 -26.26 36.54 -4.23
C GLU A 403 -26.49 38.00 -4.66
N THR A 404 -27.75 38.42 -4.79
CA THR A 404 -28.14 39.80 -5.09
C THR A 404 -27.70 40.78 -4.00
N GLN A 405 -27.74 40.37 -2.74
CA GLN A 405 -27.26 41.18 -1.62
C GLN A 405 -25.73 41.26 -1.61
N PHE A 406 -25.05 40.18 -1.99
CA PHE A 406 -23.59 40.14 -2.09
C PHE A 406 -23.04 41.12 -3.15
N GLN A 407 -23.75 41.29 -4.27
CA GLN A 407 -23.39 42.24 -5.32
C GLN A 407 -23.42 43.71 -4.85
N LEU A 408 -24.15 44.00 -3.76
CA LEU A 408 -24.26 45.35 -3.19
C LEU A 408 -23.18 45.63 -2.13
N VAL A 409 -22.33 44.66 -1.79
CA VAL A 409 -21.28 44.83 -0.78
C VAL A 409 -20.22 45.80 -1.28
N GLU A 410 -19.77 46.71 -0.41
CA GLU A 410 -18.72 47.66 -0.74
C GLU A 410 -17.44 46.94 -1.21
N GLY A 411 -16.98 47.28 -2.42
CA GLY A 411 -15.82 46.67 -3.06
C GLY A 411 -16.13 45.52 -4.01
N TYR A 412 -17.41 45.11 -4.15
CA TYR A 412 -17.79 44.08 -5.12
C TYR A 412 -17.34 44.43 -6.55
N ASP A 413 -17.47 45.68 -6.99
CA ASP A 413 -17.01 46.14 -8.32
C ASP A 413 -15.50 45.96 -8.54
N ASP A 414 -14.69 46.11 -7.48
CA ASP A 414 -13.25 45.83 -7.53
C ASP A 414 -12.99 44.33 -7.70
N TYR A 415 -13.71 43.50 -6.95
CA TYR A 415 -13.67 42.04 -7.08
C TYR A 415 -14.13 41.57 -8.47
N GLU A 416 -15.27 42.05 -8.97
CA GLU A 416 -15.85 41.66 -10.26
C GLU A 416 -14.91 42.01 -11.42
N ARG A 417 -14.28 43.18 -11.39
CA ARG A 417 -13.22 43.54 -12.35
C ARG A 417 -12.04 42.57 -12.29
N ARG A 418 -11.61 42.14 -11.10
CA ARG A 418 -10.55 41.13 -10.96
C ARG A 418 -11.00 39.75 -11.49
N TYR A 419 -12.22 39.32 -11.18
CA TYR A 419 -12.79 38.06 -11.64
C TYR A 419 -12.86 38.00 -13.18
N THR A 420 -13.51 38.98 -13.80
CA THR A 420 -13.71 39.05 -15.25
C THR A 420 -12.39 39.13 -16.03
N THR A 421 -11.42 39.91 -15.53
CA THR A 421 -10.09 40.02 -16.14
C THR A 421 -9.36 38.67 -16.12
N ASN A 422 -9.45 37.91 -15.03
CA ASN A 422 -8.78 36.61 -14.92
C ASN A 422 -9.51 35.49 -15.69
N GLN A 423 -10.84 35.53 -15.80
CA GLN A 423 -11.59 34.61 -16.67
C GLN A 423 -11.14 34.74 -18.12
N ARG A 424 -11.08 35.97 -18.66
CA ARG A 424 -10.61 36.22 -20.03
C ARG A 424 -9.18 35.71 -20.28
N LYS A 425 -8.29 35.85 -19.30
CA LYS A 425 -6.91 35.31 -19.39
C LYS A 425 -6.89 33.78 -19.45
N ARG A 426 -7.76 33.11 -18.69
CA ARG A 426 -7.87 31.64 -18.71
C ARG A 426 -8.39 31.17 -20.07
N ASP A 427 -9.44 31.81 -20.58
CA ASP A 427 -10.04 31.46 -21.87
C ASP A 427 -9.05 31.69 -23.02
N ALA A 428 -8.32 32.80 -23.01
CA ALA A 428 -7.28 33.08 -24.00
C ALA A 428 -6.13 32.06 -23.96
N THR A 429 -5.69 31.64 -22.77
CA THR A 429 -4.66 30.60 -22.62
C THR A 429 -5.17 29.23 -23.07
N ALA A 430 -6.44 28.91 -22.81
CA ALA A 430 -7.06 27.65 -23.24
C ALA A 430 -7.16 27.56 -24.78
N ILE A 431 -7.47 28.67 -25.45
CA ILE A 431 -7.50 28.77 -26.92
C ILE A 431 -6.10 28.57 -27.52
N LEU A 432 -5.05 29.11 -26.87
CA LEU A 432 -3.66 28.95 -27.34
C LEU A 432 -3.09 27.54 -27.15
N LEU A 433 -3.64 26.72 -26.25
CA LEU A 433 -3.23 25.33 -26.04
C LEU A 433 -3.96 24.33 -26.97
N LEU A 434 -4.97 24.79 -27.70
CA LEU A 434 -5.76 23.99 -28.65
C LEU A 434 -5.36 24.21 -30.12
N ASN A 435 -4.37 25.07 -30.38
CA ASN A 435 -3.70 25.26 -31.67
C ASN A 435 -2.24 24.81 -31.56
#